data_AF-A0A4Y7TT76-F1
#
_entry.id   AF-A0A4Y7TT76-F1
#
_cell.length_a   1.000
_cell.length_b   1.000
_cell.length_c   1.000
_cell.angle_alpha   90.00
_cell.angle_beta   90.00
_cell.angle_gamma   90.00
#
_symmetry.space_group_name_H-M   'P 1'
#
loop_
_entity.id
_entity.type
_entity.pdbx_description
1 polymer ?
#
loop_
_entity_poly.entity_id
_entity_poly.type
_entity_poly.pdbx_seq_one_letter_code
_entity_poly.pdbx_strand_id
1 'polypeptide(L)'
;IITSRSHQLENEIRVLRGHHNAATPVCRLPPEMLSTIFQHLLPEPAQGSSPYGGTKLPPDVVRATHVCRHWRCVALSCTSLWDNLDFEFPQLTDAMIDRSDAALLEIKYGNSPST
;
A
#
# COMPACT_ATOMS: atom_id res chain seq x y z
N ILE A 1 -5.35 -35.64 9.04
CA ILE A 1 -5.05 -36.14 7.67
C ILE A 1 -5.54 -35.16 6.60
N ILE A 2 -6.83 -34.79 6.56
CA ILE A 2 -7.38 -33.86 5.54
C ILE A 2 -6.73 -32.46 5.62
N THR A 3 -6.58 -31.89 6.82
CA THR A 3 -5.94 -30.59 7.05
C THR A 3 -4.48 -30.56 6.61
N SER A 4 -3.73 -31.64 6.86
CA SER A 4 -2.32 -31.78 6.47
C SER A 4 -2.14 -31.72 4.95
N ARG A 5 -3.05 -32.36 4.19
CA ARG A 5 -3.02 -32.34 2.72
C ARG A 5 -3.38 -30.96 2.17
N SER A 6 -4.37 -30.28 2.75
CA SER A 6 -4.73 -28.92 2.35
C SER A 6 -3.56 -27.95 2.52
N HIS A 7 -2.90 -27.95 3.69
CA HIS A 7 -1.73 -27.11 3.93
C HIS A 7 -0.56 -27.42 3.00
N GLN A 8 -0.34 -28.69 2.65
CA GLN A 8 0.69 -29.06 1.71
C GLN A 8 0.44 -28.47 0.32
N LEU A 9 -0.79 -28.60 -0.20
CA LEU A 9 -1.16 -28.04 -1.50
C LEU A 9 -1.08 -26.51 -1.51
N GLU A 10 -1.51 -25.85 -0.44
CA GLU A 10 -1.36 -24.39 -0.29
C GLU A 10 0.10 -23.95 -0.34
N ASN A 11 0.99 -24.70 0.32
CA ASN A 11 2.42 -24.44 0.29
C ASN A 11 3.01 -24.63 -1.11
N GLU A 12 2.64 -25.71 -1.81
CA GLU A 12 3.10 -25.96 -3.19
C GLU A 12 2.62 -24.85 -4.14
N ILE A 13 1.36 -24.43 -4.05
CA ILE A 13 0.82 -23.30 -4.83
C ILE A 13 1.60 -22.02 -4.53
N ARG A 14 1.90 -21.75 -3.26
CA ARG A 14 2.68 -20.56 -2.85
C ARG A 14 4.07 -20.56 -3.47
N VAL A 15 4.76 -21.70 -3.47
CA VAL A 15 6.10 -21.85 -4.07
C VAL A 15 6.04 -21.65 -5.58
N LEU A 16 5.10 -22.30 -6.27
CA LEU A 16 4.94 -22.17 -7.72
C LEU A 16 4.62 -20.74 -8.15
N ARG A 17 3.74 -20.05 -7.42
CA ARG A 17 3.47 -18.61 -7.64
C ARG A 17 4.71 -17.76 -7.40
N GLY A 18 5.53 -18.09 -6.40
CA GLY A 18 6.81 -17.44 -6.15
C GLY A 18 7.76 -17.53 -7.35
N HIS A 19 7.94 -18.73 -7.90
CA HIS A 19 8.77 -18.93 -9.10
C HIS A 19 8.20 -18.24 -10.33
N HIS A 20 6.88 -18.32 -10.55
CA HIS A 20 6.23 -17.65 -11.67
C HIS A 20 6.44 -16.13 -11.62
N ASN A 21 6.18 -15.52 -10.45
CA ASN A 21 6.38 -14.10 -10.25
C ASN A 21 7.86 -13.71 -10.49
N ALA A 22 8.83 -14.48 -9.99
CA ALA A 22 10.24 -14.20 -10.25
C ALA A 22 10.61 -14.21 -11.76
N ALA A 23 9.88 -14.98 -12.57
CA ALA A 23 10.04 -15.01 -14.02
C ALA A 23 9.25 -13.90 -14.76
N THR A 24 8.24 -13.29 -14.14
CA THR A 24 7.44 -12.24 -14.77
C THR A 24 8.21 -10.91 -14.86
N PRO A 25 8.26 -10.24 -16.03
CA PRO A 25 9.01 -8.99 -16.20
C PRO A 25 8.68 -7.90 -15.18
N VAL A 26 7.40 -7.73 -14.85
CA VAL A 26 6.91 -6.72 -13.91
C VAL A 26 7.43 -6.94 -12.47
N CYS A 27 7.67 -8.19 -12.08
CA CYS A 27 8.22 -8.52 -10.77
C CYS A 27 9.77 -8.50 -10.74
N ARG A 28 10.42 -8.27 -11.89
CA ARG A 28 11.88 -8.08 -12.01
C ARG A 28 12.28 -6.61 -12.01
N LEU A 29 11.30 -5.70 -11.98
CA LEU A 29 11.56 -4.28 -11.84
C LEU A 29 12.30 -4.02 -10.52
N PRO A 30 13.36 -3.19 -10.54
CA PRO A 30 14.00 -2.71 -9.32
C PRO A 30 12.98 -2.06 -8.38
N PRO A 31 13.18 -2.12 -7.06
CA PRO A 31 12.31 -1.47 -6.08
C PRO A 31 12.04 0.01 -6.40
N GLU A 32 13.03 0.74 -6.89
CA GLU A 32 12.94 2.16 -7.21
C GLU A 32 11.92 2.42 -8.33
N MET A 33 11.95 1.61 -9.38
CA MET A 33 11.02 1.73 -10.51
C MET A 33 9.59 1.40 -10.09
N LEU A 34 9.42 0.39 -9.24
CA LEU A 34 8.11 0.05 -8.67
C LEU A 34 7.59 1.14 -7.75
N SER A 35 8.43 1.72 -6.89
CA SER A 35 8.07 2.86 -6.04
C SER A 35 7.60 4.05 -6.86
N THR A 36 8.30 4.40 -7.95
CA THR A 36 7.87 5.46 -8.88
C THR A 36 6.50 5.15 -9.50
N ILE A 37 6.27 3.90 -9.93
CA ILE A 37 4.96 3.47 -10.44
C ILE A 37 3.88 3.63 -9.37
N PHE A 38 4.16 3.23 -8.12
CA PHE A 38 3.19 3.33 -7.04
C PHE A 38 2.87 4.76 -6.64
N GLN A 39 3.80 5.71 -6.77
CA GLN A 39 3.54 7.12 -6.51
C GLN A 39 2.45 7.68 -7.45
N HIS A 40 2.34 7.15 -8.67
CA HIS A 40 1.27 7.52 -9.60
C HIS A 40 -0.13 6.97 -9.20
N LEU A 41 -0.23 6.16 -8.14
CA LEU A 41 -1.51 5.75 -7.55
C LEU A 41 -2.08 6.82 -6.63
N LEU A 42 -1.27 7.80 -6.23
CA LEU A 42 -1.71 8.91 -5.38
C LEU A 42 -2.40 9.98 -6.24
N PRO A 43 -3.42 10.67 -5.68
CA PRO A 43 -4.05 11.77 -6.37
C PRO A 43 -3.07 12.94 -6.51
N GLU A 44 -3.17 13.65 -7.63
CA GLU A 44 -2.44 14.90 -7.83
C GLU A 44 -2.77 15.89 -6.67
N PRO A 45 -1.77 16.61 -6.13
CA PRO A 45 -1.92 17.44 -4.94
C PRO A 45 -3.01 18.51 -5.04
N ALA A 46 -3.41 18.90 -6.24
CA ALA A 46 -4.47 19.88 -6.48
C ALA A 46 -5.91 19.33 -6.35
N GLN A 47 -6.12 18.01 -6.30
CA GLN A 47 -7.46 17.39 -6.41
C GLN A 47 -8.00 16.78 -5.11
N GLY A 48 -7.22 16.81 -4.01
CA GLY A 48 -7.47 15.99 -2.83
C GLY A 48 -8.15 16.65 -1.63
N SER A 49 -8.58 17.91 -1.69
CA SER A 49 -9.23 18.55 -0.54
C SER A 49 -10.66 18.06 -0.37
N SER A 50 -10.84 16.97 0.37
CA SER A 50 -12.14 16.63 0.94
C SER A 50 -12.62 17.81 1.80
N PRO A 51 -13.87 18.28 1.65
CA PRO A 51 -14.42 19.35 2.49
C PRO A 51 -14.47 18.97 3.99
N TYR A 52 -14.21 17.71 4.33
CA TYR A 52 -14.23 17.18 5.70
C TYR A 52 -12.83 16.94 6.32
N GLY A 53 -11.75 17.46 5.71
CA GLY A 53 -10.47 17.56 6.40
C GLY A 53 -9.71 16.26 6.60
N GLY A 54 -9.71 15.39 5.60
CA GLY A 54 -8.86 14.20 5.53
C GLY A 54 -8.82 13.65 4.11
N THR A 55 -7.66 13.19 3.65
CA THR A 55 -7.55 12.51 2.35
C THR A 55 -7.73 11.02 2.56
N LYS A 56 -8.63 10.40 1.80
CA LYS A 56 -8.75 8.94 1.79
C LYS A 56 -7.54 8.32 1.11
N LEU A 57 -7.00 7.25 1.68
CA LEU A 57 -5.94 6.48 1.03
C LEU A 57 -6.52 5.84 -0.24
N PRO A 58 -5.93 6.03 -1.43
CA PRO A 58 -6.45 5.43 -2.65
C PRO A 58 -6.51 3.90 -2.53
N PRO A 59 -7.64 3.25 -2.88
CA PRO A 59 -7.76 1.79 -2.81
C PRO A 59 -6.68 1.05 -3.59
N ASP A 60 -6.18 1.65 -4.67
CA ASP A 60 -5.15 1.04 -5.51
C ASP A 60 -3.79 0.93 -4.81
N VAL A 61 -3.47 1.82 -3.85
CA VAL A 61 -2.28 1.69 -3.00
C VAL A 61 -2.37 0.40 -2.18
N VAL A 62 -3.52 0.13 -1.56
CA VAL A 62 -3.75 -1.11 -0.81
C VAL A 62 -3.69 -2.31 -1.76
N ARG A 63 -4.34 -2.23 -2.93
CA ARG A 63 -4.30 -3.33 -3.92
C ARG A 63 -2.88 -3.66 -4.39
N ALA A 64 -2.00 -2.67 -4.55
CA ALA A 64 -0.60 -2.90 -4.87
C ALA A 64 0.10 -3.79 -3.83
N THR A 65 -0.22 -3.64 -2.54
CA THR A 65 0.32 -4.48 -1.45
C THR A 65 -0.16 -5.94 -1.46
N HIS A 66 -1.13 -6.29 -2.31
CA HIS A 66 -1.76 -7.61 -2.39
C HIS A 66 -1.45 -8.37 -3.70
N VAL A 67 -0.70 -7.78 -4.64
CA VAL A 67 -0.37 -8.42 -5.93
C VAL A 67 0.56 -9.63 -5.74
N CYS A 68 1.74 -9.40 -5.17
CA CYS A 68 2.72 -10.44 -4.88
C CYS A 68 3.61 -10.02 -3.70
N ARG A 69 4.47 -10.94 -3.22
CA ARG A 69 5.39 -10.65 -2.12
C ARG A 69 6.35 -9.50 -2.44
N HIS A 70 6.88 -9.43 -3.67
CA HIS A 70 7.79 -8.36 -4.10
C HIS A 70 7.11 -7.00 -4.05
N TRP A 71 5.93 -6.88 -4.69
CA TRP A 71 5.13 -5.66 -4.70
C TRP A 71 4.73 -5.22 -3.28
N ARG A 72 4.35 -6.18 -2.44
CA ARG A 72 4.06 -5.93 -1.03
C ARG A 72 5.25 -5.32 -0.31
N CYS A 73 6.43 -5.92 -0.42
CA CYS A 73 7.63 -5.41 0.22
C CYS A 73 7.96 -3.99 -0.26
N VAL A 74 7.93 -3.74 -1.57
CA VAL A 74 8.25 -2.42 -2.13
C VAL A 74 7.22 -1.36 -1.72
N ALA A 75 5.92 -1.65 -1.85
CA ALA A 75 4.86 -0.70 -1.51
C ALA A 75 4.86 -0.35 -0.02
N LEU A 76 5.03 -1.33 0.87
CA LEU A 76 5.09 -1.10 2.32
C LEU A 76 6.33 -0.31 2.74
N SER A 77 7.44 -0.42 2.01
CA SER A 77 8.68 0.35 2.26
C SER A 77 8.71 1.72 1.57
N CYS A 78 7.75 2.03 0.70
CA CYS A 78 7.66 3.31 0.00
C CYS A 78 6.93 4.33 0.89
N THR A 79 7.68 5.06 1.71
CA THR A 79 7.16 6.00 2.73
C THR A 79 6.21 7.06 2.14
N SER A 80 6.46 7.52 0.91
CA SER A 80 5.61 8.50 0.21
C SER A 80 4.20 8.00 -0.09
N LEU A 81 3.91 6.70 0.03
CA LEU A 81 2.54 6.17 -0.09
C LEU A 81 1.74 6.29 1.21
N TRP A 82 2.41 6.59 2.32
CA TRP A 82 1.87 6.52 3.68
C TRP A 82 1.98 7.85 4.44
N ASP A 83 2.49 8.91 3.82
CA ASP A 83 2.73 10.22 4.43
C ASP A 83 1.46 11.07 4.62
N ASN A 84 0.40 10.74 3.88
CA ASN A 84 -0.86 11.46 3.88
C ASN A 84 -1.97 10.62 4.53
N LEU A 85 -2.20 10.86 5.81
CA LEU A 85 -2.96 9.98 6.69
C LEU A 85 -4.47 9.95 6.36
N ASP A 86 -5.01 8.73 6.34
CA ASP A 86 -6.44 8.48 6.33
C ASP A 86 -6.94 8.25 7.76
N PHE A 87 -7.84 9.11 8.23
CA PHE A 87 -8.41 9.06 9.58
C PHE A 87 -9.77 8.35 9.66
N GLU A 88 -10.29 7.81 8.56
CA GLU A 88 -11.57 7.08 8.55
C GLU A 88 -11.48 5.76 9.34
N PHE A 89 -10.31 5.12 9.35
CA PHE A 89 -10.08 3.85 10.01
C PHE A 89 -8.82 3.88 10.90
N PRO A 90 -8.96 3.92 12.24
CA PRO A 90 -7.81 4.05 13.16
C PRO A 90 -6.72 3.00 12.95
N GLN A 91 -7.10 1.74 12.70
CA GLN A 91 -6.15 0.64 12.45
C GLN A 91 -5.33 0.86 11.17
N LEU A 92 -5.93 1.50 10.16
CA LEU A 92 -5.21 1.87 8.95
C LEU A 92 -4.29 3.05 9.26
N THR A 93 -4.78 4.08 9.97
CA THR A 93 -3.99 5.25 10.38
C THR A 93 -2.73 4.83 11.14
N ASP A 94 -2.85 3.96 12.15
CA ASP A 94 -1.73 3.43 12.93
C ASP A 94 -0.72 2.74 12.01
N ALA A 95 -1.22 1.90 11.10
CA ALA A 95 -0.37 1.19 10.16
C ALA A 95 0.27 2.12 9.11
N MET A 96 -0.33 3.26 8.78
CA MET A 96 0.27 4.29 7.92
C MET A 96 1.38 5.03 8.66
N ILE A 97 1.15 5.39 9.93
CA ILE A 97 2.16 5.99 10.80
C ILE A 97 3.38 5.07 10.91
N ASP A 98 3.17 3.78 11.20
CA ASP A 98 4.25 2.80 11.29
C ASP A 98 5.05 2.67 9.97
N ARG A 99 4.41 2.85 8.81
CA ARG A 99 5.03 2.72 7.49
C ARG A 99 5.65 3.99 6.96
N SER A 100 5.23 5.15 7.47
CA SER A 100 5.82 6.45 7.13
C SER A 100 7.25 6.61 7.67
N ASP A 101 7.64 5.78 8.66
CA ASP A 101 8.95 5.76 9.29
C ASP A 101 9.40 7.18 9.73
N ALA A 102 10.55 7.67 9.24
CA ALA A 102 11.07 9.00 9.53
C ALA A 102 10.63 10.08 8.52
N ALA A 103 9.68 9.79 7.61
CA ALA A 103 9.19 10.76 6.64
C ALA A 103 8.36 11.86 7.31
N LEU A 104 8.36 13.06 6.72
CA LEU A 104 7.56 14.18 7.21
C LEU A 104 6.08 13.91 6.94
N LEU A 105 5.28 13.74 8.00
CA LEU A 105 3.84 13.54 7.91
C LEU A 105 3.14 14.87 7.63
N GLU A 106 2.36 14.94 6.54
CA GLU A 106 1.53 16.10 6.24
C GLU A 106 0.13 15.88 6.84
N ILE A 107 -0.18 16.58 7.93
CA ILE A 107 -1.52 16.52 8.54
C ILE A 107 -2.38 17.63 7.95
N LYS A 108 -3.36 17.25 7.12
CA LYS A 108 -4.38 18.16 6.61
C LYS A 108 -5.59 18.13 7.54
N TYR A 109 -5.80 19.21 8.28
CA TYR A 109 -7.04 19.43 9.01
C TYR A 109 -7.91 20.39 8.20
N GLY A 110 -9.16 20.02 7.94
CA GLY A 110 -10.14 20.89 7.31
C GLY A 110 -10.87 21.69 8.38
N ASN A 111 -10.89 23.02 8.26
CA ASN A 111 -11.83 23.81 9.04
C ASN A 111 -13.23 23.48 8.55
N SER A 112 -14.02 22.78 9.36
CA SER A 112 -15.48 22.77 9.18
C SER A 112 -15.96 24.22 9.16
N PRO A 113 -16.81 24.63 8.19
CA PRO A 113 -17.44 25.94 8.27
C PRO A 113 -18.21 26.00 9.59
N SER A 114 -17.85 26.96 10.44
CA SER A 114 -18.56 27.26 11.68
C SER A 114 -20.00 27.66 11.32
N THR A 115 -20.95 26.79 11.62
CA THR A 115 -22.39 27.10 11.59
C THR A 115 -22.76 28.04 12.74
#